data_AF-A0A933TQF3-F1
#
_entry.id   AF-A0A933TQF3-F1
#
_cell.length_a   1.000
_cell.length_b   1.000
_cell.length_c   1.000
_cell.angle_alpha   90.00
_cell.angle_beta   90.00
_cell.angle_gamma   90.00
#
_symmetry.space_group_name_H-M   'P 1'
#
loop_
_entity.id
_entity.type
_entity.pdbx_description
1 polymer ?
#
loop_
_entity_poly.entity_id
_entity_poly.type
_entity_poly.pdbx_seq_one_letter_code
_entity_poly.pdbx_strand_id
1 'polypeptide(L)'
;MDAFTQNLGQIGVPVANTGAVWQQNINNLNVASNVGSIFTGSGISTGNIEFWHNCYATDNEVGVPGANGGNYDFGDNNNYTGSCYGSMQVHNYGAGQTLLAWNRWDGGGNGDLGIGNNPSGHPDWTFAGNAGQYTLKSMEIWVQATNHTVPEPLSLALMGLGLIGMGFSRRVGAR
;
A
#
# COMPACT_ATOMS: atom_id res chain seq x y z
N MET A 1 -3.78 -1.18 7.67
CA MET A 1 -2.36 -0.81 7.75
C MET A 1 -2.26 0.70 7.71
N ASP A 2 -1.20 1.23 8.32
CA ASP A 2 -0.89 2.66 8.19
C ASP A 2 -0.60 3.02 6.73
N ALA A 3 -0.83 4.29 6.37
CA ALA A 3 -0.60 4.75 5.00
C ALA A 3 0.89 4.72 4.65
N PHE A 4 1.25 4.01 3.58
CA PHE A 4 2.62 3.98 3.04
C PHE A 4 2.93 5.17 2.12
N THR A 5 1.89 5.89 1.66
CA THR A 5 2.00 7.12 0.88
C THR A 5 0.77 8.00 1.09
N GLN A 6 0.93 9.32 0.88
CA GLN A 6 -0.17 10.27 0.77
C GLN A 6 -0.52 10.62 -0.69
N ASN A 7 0.28 10.14 -1.65
CA ASN A 7 0.04 10.39 -3.06
C ASN A 7 -0.95 9.37 -3.62
N LEU A 8 -2.17 9.83 -3.93
CA LEU A 8 -3.22 8.99 -4.52
C LEU A 8 -2.81 8.38 -5.88
N GLY A 9 -1.85 8.97 -6.59
CA GLY A 9 -1.31 8.39 -7.83
C GLY A 9 -0.40 7.17 -7.60
N GLN A 10 -0.07 6.85 -6.35
CA GLN A 10 0.88 5.79 -5.99
C GLN A 10 0.26 4.67 -5.14
N ILE A 11 -1.07 4.67 -4.94
CA ILE A 11 -1.77 3.65 -4.14
C ILE A 11 -2.16 2.41 -4.95
N GLY A 12 -2.23 2.54 -6.28
CA GLY A 12 -2.59 1.46 -7.20
C GLY A 12 -1.40 0.56 -7.55
N VAL A 13 -1.57 -0.22 -8.62
CA VAL A 13 -0.51 -1.06 -9.18
C VAL A 13 0.70 -0.19 -9.52
N PRO A 14 1.90 -0.49 -9.00
CA PRO A 14 3.09 0.30 -9.29
C PRO A 14 3.50 0.07 -10.75
N VAL A 15 3.46 1.13 -11.54
CA VAL A 15 3.84 1.12 -12.96
C VAL A 15 4.90 2.19 -13.19
N ALA A 16 5.73 2.02 -14.22
CA ALA A 16 6.90 2.88 -14.42
C ALA A 16 6.59 4.39 -14.41
N ASN A 17 5.42 4.79 -14.91
CA ASN A 17 5.04 6.20 -14.99
C ASN A 17 4.58 6.84 -13.66
N THR A 18 4.24 6.04 -12.63
CA THR A 18 3.90 6.58 -11.30
C THR A 18 5.13 6.80 -10.42
N GLY A 19 6.27 6.20 -10.80
CA GLY A 19 7.49 6.18 -10.00
C GLY A 19 7.30 5.54 -8.62
N ALA A 20 6.24 4.76 -8.43
CA ALA A 20 5.92 4.13 -7.16
C ALA A 20 6.86 2.94 -6.93
N VAL A 21 7.73 3.07 -5.93
CA VAL A 21 8.61 2.03 -5.45
C VAL A 21 8.57 2.04 -3.92
N TRP A 22 8.12 0.95 -3.32
CA TRP A 22 8.02 0.78 -1.88
C TRP A 22 8.55 -0.59 -1.49
N GLN A 23 9.64 -0.60 -0.74
CA GLN A 23 10.14 -1.76 0.01
C GLN A 23 10.23 -1.32 1.47
N GLN A 24 9.23 -1.68 2.27
CA GLN A 24 9.17 -1.22 3.65
C GLN A 24 8.26 -2.06 4.54
N ASN A 25 8.64 -2.14 5.81
CA ASN A 25 7.77 -2.64 6.87
C ASN A 25 6.60 -1.67 7.10
N ILE A 26 5.43 -2.22 7.32
CA ILE A 26 4.19 -1.51 7.63
C ILE A 26 3.62 -1.97 8.98
N ASN A 27 2.97 -1.04 9.67
CA ASN A 27 2.34 -1.30 10.97
C ASN A 27 0.81 -1.26 10.87
N ASN A 28 0.16 -1.65 11.97
CA ASN A 28 -1.30 -1.63 12.12
C ASN A 28 -2.03 -2.38 10.99
N LEU A 29 -1.46 -3.51 10.57
CA LEU A 29 -2.06 -4.35 9.55
C LEU A 29 -3.24 -5.13 10.14
N ASN A 30 -4.40 -5.01 9.49
CA ASN A 30 -5.58 -5.79 9.83
C ASN A 30 -5.82 -6.77 8.68
N VAL A 31 -5.90 -8.05 9.00
CA VAL A 31 -6.03 -9.14 8.03
C VAL A 31 -7.31 -9.90 8.33
N ALA A 32 -8.21 -9.91 7.35
CA ALA A 32 -9.39 -10.77 7.32
C ALA A 32 -9.33 -11.60 6.03
N SER A 33 -9.54 -12.90 6.15
CA SER A 33 -9.49 -13.83 5.02
C SER A 33 -10.34 -15.06 5.28
N ASN A 34 -10.86 -15.66 4.22
CA ASN A 34 -11.49 -16.97 4.23
C ASN A 34 -10.52 -18.11 3.84
N VAL A 35 -9.26 -17.78 3.52
CA VAL A 35 -8.20 -18.76 3.23
C VAL A 35 -7.61 -19.25 4.55
N GLY A 36 -7.82 -20.53 4.88
CA GLY A 36 -7.48 -21.08 6.19
C GLY A 36 -6.00 -21.08 6.56
N SER A 37 -5.10 -20.90 5.59
CA SER A 37 -3.66 -20.77 5.85
C SER A 37 -3.24 -19.35 6.26
N ILE A 38 -4.09 -18.33 6.09
CA ILE A 38 -3.74 -16.93 6.43
C ILE A 38 -3.97 -16.67 7.91
N PHE A 39 -2.98 -16.08 8.58
CA PHE A 39 -3.14 -15.56 9.93
C PHE A 39 -3.98 -14.29 9.91
N THR A 40 -5.22 -14.38 10.40
CA THR A 40 -6.12 -13.24 10.54
C THR A 40 -5.90 -12.51 11.87
N GLY A 41 -6.07 -11.19 11.89
CA GLY A 41 -5.88 -10.41 13.11
C GLY A 41 -6.02 -8.91 12.87
N SER A 42 -5.87 -8.13 13.94
CA SER A 42 -5.84 -6.67 13.88
C SER A 42 -4.61 -6.14 14.61
N GLY A 43 -4.08 -5.00 14.15
CA GLY A 43 -2.90 -4.38 14.76
C GLY A 43 -1.61 -5.18 14.56
N ILE A 44 -1.53 -6.01 13.52
CA ILE A 44 -0.32 -6.79 13.22
C ILE A 44 0.82 -5.81 12.88
N SER A 45 1.94 -5.92 13.60
CA SER A 45 3.11 -5.04 13.46
C SER A 45 4.22 -5.64 12.59
N THR A 46 3.97 -6.82 12.03
CA THR A 46 4.93 -7.59 11.23
C THR A 46 4.56 -7.59 9.75
N GLY A 47 4.02 -6.48 9.25
CA GLY A 47 3.69 -6.33 7.84
C GLY A 47 4.89 -5.85 7.03
N ASN A 48 5.00 -6.29 5.77
CA ASN A 48 5.93 -5.76 4.78
C ASN A 48 5.21 -5.58 3.44
N ILE A 49 5.58 -4.57 2.67
CA ILE A 49 5.06 -4.37 1.31
C ILE A 49 6.20 -4.29 0.30
N GLU A 50 5.94 -4.87 -0.86
CA GLU A 50 6.88 -4.98 -1.97
C GLU A 50 6.17 -4.53 -3.24
N PHE A 51 6.19 -3.21 -3.43
CA PHE A 51 5.48 -2.53 -4.50
C PHE A 51 6.48 -1.88 -5.45
N TRP A 52 6.68 -2.44 -6.64
CA TRP A 52 7.56 -1.89 -7.67
C TRP A 52 7.20 -2.42 -9.04
N HIS A 53 7.67 -1.75 -10.10
CA HIS A 53 7.54 -2.23 -11.49
C HIS A 53 8.80 -2.96 -11.99
N ASN A 54 9.86 -2.91 -11.19
CA ASN A 54 11.22 -3.30 -11.54
C ASN A 54 11.37 -4.83 -11.71
N CYS A 55 12.50 -5.24 -12.30
CA CYS A 55 13.05 -6.57 -12.05
C CYS A 55 13.39 -6.72 -10.55
N TYR A 56 13.39 -7.95 -10.05
CA TYR A 56 13.85 -8.24 -8.69
C TYR A 56 14.49 -9.62 -8.59
N ALA A 57 15.19 -9.85 -7.49
CA ALA A 57 15.91 -11.08 -7.15
C ALA A 57 15.66 -11.45 -5.68
N THR A 58 16.05 -12.66 -5.30
CA THR A 58 15.73 -13.25 -3.98
C THR A 58 16.52 -12.68 -2.80
N ASP A 59 17.53 -11.83 -3.05
CA ASP A 59 18.38 -11.33 -1.96
C ASP A 59 17.56 -10.51 -0.94
N ASN A 60 17.74 -10.77 0.36
CA ASN A 60 17.09 -9.99 1.43
C ASN A 60 17.78 -8.63 1.65
N GLU A 61 17.69 -7.72 0.68
CA GLU A 61 18.50 -6.49 0.64
C GLU A 61 18.27 -5.57 1.84
N VAL A 62 17.01 -5.43 2.28
CA VAL A 62 16.65 -4.54 3.39
C VAL A 62 16.61 -5.24 4.76
N GLY A 63 16.92 -6.54 4.81
CA GLY A 63 17.03 -7.30 6.05
C GLY A 63 15.69 -7.58 6.74
N VAL A 64 14.62 -7.87 6.00
CA VAL A 64 13.33 -8.26 6.58
C VAL A 64 13.51 -9.53 7.42
N PRO A 65 13.12 -9.55 8.71
CA PRO A 65 13.31 -10.73 9.55
C PRO A 65 12.55 -11.95 9.05
N GLY A 66 13.25 -13.08 8.87
CA GLY A 66 12.67 -14.35 8.44
C GLY A 66 12.64 -14.58 6.92
N ALA A 67 13.04 -13.59 6.13
CA ALA A 67 13.15 -13.66 4.68
C ALA A 67 14.24 -14.64 4.23
N ASN A 68 14.09 -15.22 3.04
CA ASN A 68 15.03 -16.19 2.49
C ASN A 68 15.76 -15.65 1.25
N GLY A 69 17.05 -15.34 1.40
CA GLY A 69 17.92 -14.86 0.32
C GLY A 69 18.04 -15.76 -0.94
N GLY A 70 17.55 -17.00 -0.89
CA GLY A 70 17.58 -17.96 -2.00
C GLY A 70 16.22 -18.31 -2.58
N ASN A 71 15.14 -17.67 -2.16
CA ASN A 71 13.78 -17.97 -2.58
C ASN A 71 12.95 -16.68 -2.63
N TYR A 72 12.13 -16.47 -3.66
CA TYR A 72 11.26 -15.29 -3.68
C TYR A 72 10.20 -15.42 -2.59
N ASP A 73 10.22 -14.51 -1.62
CA ASP A 73 9.29 -14.50 -0.50
C ASP A 73 8.92 -13.07 -0.06
N PHE A 74 9.44 -12.59 1.05
CA PHE A 74 9.29 -11.23 1.52
C PHE A 74 10.67 -10.71 1.85
N GLY A 75 10.97 -9.48 1.49
CA GLY A 75 12.32 -8.93 1.59
C GLY A 75 13.14 -9.01 0.30
N ASP A 76 12.55 -9.39 -0.82
CA ASP A 76 13.20 -9.48 -2.13
C ASP A 76 13.87 -8.15 -2.54
N ASN A 77 14.90 -8.27 -3.38
CA ASN A 77 15.74 -7.19 -3.84
C ASN A 77 15.23 -6.64 -5.17
N ASN A 78 14.76 -5.39 -5.17
CA ASN A 78 14.27 -4.69 -6.36
C ASN A 78 15.25 -3.64 -6.91
N ASN A 79 16.52 -3.65 -6.50
CA ASN A 79 17.56 -2.70 -6.87
C ASN A 79 18.08 -2.91 -8.31
N TYR A 80 17.14 -2.86 -9.25
CA TYR A 80 17.33 -2.96 -10.69
C TYR A 80 16.60 -1.80 -11.35
N THR A 81 17.24 -1.10 -12.26
CA THR A 81 16.66 0.13 -12.86
C THR A 81 15.60 -0.14 -13.93
N GLY A 82 15.50 -1.38 -14.43
CA GLY A 82 14.61 -1.75 -15.51
C GLY A 82 13.21 -2.13 -15.02
N SER A 83 12.19 -1.52 -15.64
CA SER A 83 10.82 -2.04 -15.62
C SER A 83 10.79 -3.36 -16.42
N CYS A 84 10.49 -4.48 -15.77
CA CYS A 84 10.52 -5.77 -16.47
C CYS A 84 9.71 -6.92 -15.83
N TYR A 85 9.25 -6.78 -14.59
CA TYR A 85 8.48 -7.83 -13.94
C TYR A 85 7.33 -7.22 -13.16
N GLY A 86 7.65 -6.48 -12.10
CA GLY A 86 6.67 -5.85 -11.23
C GLY A 86 6.16 -6.77 -10.13
N SER A 87 6.00 -6.21 -8.94
CA SER A 87 5.53 -6.84 -7.71
C SER A 87 4.59 -5.89 -6.99
N MET A 88 3.40 -6.37 -6.61
CA MET A 88 2.48 -5.72 -5.70
C MET A 88 2.08 -6.75 -4.64
N GLN A 89 2.96 -6.91 -3.65
CA GLN A 89 2.81 -7.94 -2.64
C GLN A 89 2.67 -7.34 -1.24
N VAL A 90 1.81 -7.95 -0.44
CA VAL A 90 1.61 -7.61 0.97
C VAL A 90 1.89 -8.85 1.80
N HIS A 91 2.73 -8.71 2.80
CA HIS A 91 3.21 -9.81 3.63
C HIS A 91 2.91 -9.60 5.10
N ASN A 92 2.82 -10.70 5.84
CA ASN A 92 3.00 -10.77 7.28
C ASN A 92 4.26 -11.61 7.55
N TYR A 93 5.42 -10.95 7.61
CA TYR A 93 6.72 -11.62 7.79
C TYR A 93 6.83 -12.34 9.14
N GLY A 94 6.12 -11.87 10.17
CA GLY A 94 6.09 -12.49 11.49
C GLY A 94 5.40 -13.87 11.50
N ALA A 95 4.53 -14.11 10.53
CA ALA A 95 3.93 -15.42 10.27
C ALA A 95 4.57 -16.15 9.07
N GLY A 96 5.55 -15.53 8.39
CA GLY A 96 6.15 -16.06 7.17
C GLY A 96 5.15 -16.17 6.01
N GLN A 97 4.27 -15.18 5.84
CA GLN A 97 3.13 -15.24 4.92
C GLN A 97 3.13 -14.12 3.90
N THR A 98 3.04 -14.49 2.62
CA THR A 98 2.42 -13.65 1.61
C THR A 98 0.92 -13.65 1.82
N LEU A 99 0.33 -12.46 1.99
CA LEU A 99 -1.11 -12.29 2.18
C LEU A 99 -1.81 -12.09 0.84
N LEU A 100 -1.21 -11.27 -0.02
CA LEU A 100 -1.66 -10.98 -1.37
C LEU A 100 -0.43 -10.84 -2.26
N ALA A 101 -0.47 -11.45 -3.43
CA ALA A 101 0.51 -11.24 -4.49
C ALA A 101 -0.19 -10.96 -5.82
N TRP A 102 0.27 -9.92 -6.49
CA TRP A 102 0.11 -9.74 -7.92
C TRP A 102 1.48 -9.36 -8.49
N ASN A 103 2.02 -10.17 -9.41
CA ASN A 103 3.31 -9.92 -10.02
C ASN A 103 3.23 -9.99 -11.56
N ARG A 104 4.34 -9.62 -12.21
CA ARG A 104 4.62 -9.88 -13.63
C ARG A 104 3.77 -9.10 -14.65
N TRP A 105 3.04 -8.06 -14.26
CA TRP A 105 2.29 -7.26 -15.24
C TRP A 105 3.21 -6.57 -16.27
N ASP A 106 4.49 -6.39 -15.94
CA ASP A 106 5.47 -5.74 -16.81
C ASP A 106 6.41 -6.74 -17.53
N GLY A 107 6.23 -8.04 -17.29
CA GLY A 107 7.06 -9.12 -17.85
C GLY A 107 6.58 -9.74 -19.16
N GLY A 108 5.56 -9.15 -19.81
CA GLY A 108 5.08 -9.56 -21.13
C GLY A 108 4.41 -10.94 -21.23
N GLY A 109 4.02 -11.54 -20.10
CA GLY A 109 3.40 -12.87 -20.03
C GLY A 109 2.15 -12.92 -19.16
N ASN A 110 1.69 -14.14 -18.84
CA ASN A 110 0.61 -14.31 -17.88
C ASN A 110 1.09 -13.88 -16.49
N GLY A 111 0.31 -13.04 -15.81
CA GLY A 111 0.63 -12.58 -14.47
C GLY A 111 0.68 -13.69 -13.42
N ASP A 112 1.21 -13.34 -12.27
CA ASP A 112 1.22 -14.21 -11.09
C ASP A 112 0.22 -13.65 -10.07
N LEU A 113 -0.68 -14.49 -9.55
CA LEU A 113 -1.72 -14.07 -8.61
C LEU A 113 -1.85 -15.06 -7.44
N GLY A 114 -1.95 -14.54 -6.23
CA GLY A 114 -2.03 -15.36 -5.03
C GLY A 114 -2.66 -14.68 -3.82
N ILE A 115 -3.31 -15.49 -2.98
CA ILE A 115 -3.78 -15.13 -1.64
C ILE A 115 -3.27 -16.21 -0.69
N GLY A 116 -2.39 -15.85 0.24
CA GLY A 116 -1.64 -16.82 1.04
C GLY A 116 -0.38 -17.31 0.32
N ASN A 117 0.48 -18.06 1.01
CA ASN A 117 1.66 -18.66 0.40
C ASN A 117 1.29 -19.62 -0.73
N ASN A 118 2.02 -19.55 -1.83
CA ASN A 118 1.91 -20.52 -2.92
C ASN A 118 2.27 -21.93 -2.42
N PRO A 119 1.39 -22.94 -2.61
CA PRO A 119 1.69 -24.31 -2.20
C PRO A 119 2.78 -25.00 -3.04
N SER A 120 3.16 -24.44 -4.19
CA SER A 120 4.19 -25.01 -5.07
C SER A 120 5.03 -23.93 -5.76
N GLY A 121 6.33 -23.88 -5.44
CA GLY A 121 7.26 -22.88 -5.95
C GLY A 121 7.56 -21.80 -4.92
N HIS A 122 7.66 -20.56 -5.37
CA HIS A 122 7.97 -19.41 -4.53
C HIS A 122 6.75 -18.96 -3.70
N PRO A 123 6.87 -18.79 -2.36
CA PRO A 123 5.79 -18.37 -1.48
C PRO A 123 5.00 -17.15 -1.95
N ASP A 124 5.68 -16.18 -2.54
CA ASP A 124 5.13 -14.91 -3.03
C ASP A 124 4.48 -14.99 -4.42
N TRP A 125 4.34 -16.21 -4.95
CA TRP A 125 3.80 -16.53 -6.27
C TRP A 125 4.67 -16.08 -7.45
N THR A 126 5.88 -15.58 -7.24
CA THR A 126 6.79 -15.26 -8.36
C THR A 126 6.96 -16.47 -9.29
N PHE A 127 6.82 -16.23 -10.60
CA PHE A 127 6.82 -17.20 -11.70
C PHE A 127 5.63 -18.18 -11.76
N ALA A 128 4.57 -18.00 -10.97
CA ALA A 128 3.42 -18.91 -11.00
C ALA A 128 2.67 -18.94 -12.34
N GLY A 129 2.64 -17.82 -13.08
CA GLY A 129 2.04 -17.72 -14.41
C GLY A 129 0.56 -18.12 -14.46
N ASN A 130 -0.17 -17.95 -13.35
CA ASN A 130 -1.50 -18.51 -13.13
C ASN A 130 -2.64 -17.50 -13.32
N ALA A 131 -2.38 -16.22 -13.58
CA ALA A 131 -3.42 -15.19 -13.65
C ALA A 131 -4.54 -15.48 -14.67
N GLY A 132 -4.20 -16.18 -15.76
CA GLY A 132 -5.12 -16.64 -16.80
C GLY A 132 -6.09 -17.74 -16.37
N GLN A 133 -5.85 -18.40 -15.23
CA GLN A 133 -6.75 -19.42 -14.68
C GLN A 133 -7.98 -18.81 -13.97
N TYR A 134 -7.92 -17.52 -13.63
CA TYR A 134 -9.02 -16.81 -12.97
C TYR A 134 -9.94 -16.15 -14.00
N THR A 135 -11.23 -16.49 -13.98
CA THR A 135 -12.24 -15.87 -14.85
C THR A 135 -12.67 -14.48 -14.36
N LEU A 136 -12.67 -14.26 -13.04
CA LEU A 136 -12.92 -12.98 -12.39
C LEU A 136 -11.73 -12.64 -11.49
N LYS A 137 -11.26 -11.40 -11.60
CA LYS A 137 -10.20 -10.82 -10.78
C LYS A 137 -10.68 -9.45 -10.33
N SER A 138 -10.82 -9.21 -9.04
CA SER A 138 -11.18 -7.91 -8.47
C SER A 138 -10.27 -7.60 -7.30
N MET A 139 -9.67 -6.42 -7.33
CA MET A 139 -8.88 -5.88 -6.24
C MET A 139 -9.35 -4.45 -6.03
N GLU A 140 -9.77 -4.14 -4.82
CA GLU A 140 -10.24 -2.81 -4.44
C GLU A 140 -9.31 -2.23 -3.40
N ILE A 141 -8.87 -1.00 -3.64
CA ILE A 141 -7.97 -0.27 -2.76
C ILE A 141 -8.73 0.92 -2.23
N TRP A 142 -8.96 0.91 -0.93
CA TRP A 142 -9.68 1.96 -0.22
C TRP A 142 -8.69 2.73 0.65
N VAL A 143 -8.78 4.05 0.61
CA VAL A 143 -8.01 4.94 1.48
C VAL A 143 -8.95 5.65 2.43
N GLN A 144 -8.53 5.82 3.68
CA GLN A 144 -9.26 6.67 4.60
C GLN A 144 -9.05 8.13 4.18
N ALA A 145 -10.13 8.83 3.87
CA ALA A 145 -10.05 10.27 3.64
C ALA A 145 -9.58 10.95 4.93
N THR A 146 -8.42 11.59 4.90
CA THR A 146 -8.10 12.59 5.90
C THR A 146 -9.02 13.77 5.64
N ASN A 147 -9.96 14.03 6.55
CA ASN A 147 -10.62 15.32 6.59
C ASN A 147 -9.52 16.35 6.89
N HIS A 148 -8.92 16.92 5.85
CA HIS A 148 -8.15 18.14 6.01
C HIS A 148 -9.15 19.19 6.49
N THR A 149 -9.15 19.49 7.78
CA THR A 149 -9.71 20.76 8.25
C THR A 149 -8.91 21.84 7.55
N VAL A 150 -9.47 22.42 6.49
CA VAL A 150 -8.96 23.66 5.92
C VAL A 150 -9.00 24.64 7.08
N PRO A 151 -7.86 25.15 7.58
CA PRO A 151 -7.89 26.22 8.55
C PRO A 151 -8.67 27.34 7.87
N GLU A 152 -9.78 27.78 8.48
CA GLU A 152 -10.47 28.96 8.02
C GLU A 152 -9.41 30.04 7.76
N PRO A 153 -9.38 30.66 6.57
CA PRO A 153 -8.40 31.69 6.28
C PRO A 153 -8.45 32.68 7.44
N LEU A 154 -7.31 32.89 8.11
CA LEU A 154 -7.20 33.85 9.20
C LEU A 154 -7.90 35.11 8.72
N SER A 155 -8.99 35.50 9.39
CA SER A 155 -9.70 36.72 9.07
C SER A 155 -8.66 37.84 9.14
N LEU A 156 -8.25 38.34 7.99
CA LEU A 156 -7.31 39.42 7.88
C LEU A 156 -8.04 40.64 8.45
N ALA A 157 -7.84 40.91 9.74
CA ALA A 157 -8.37 42.10 10.39
C ALA A 157 -7.66 43.30 9.74
N LEU A 158 -8.29 43.86 8.71
CA LEU A 158 -7.90 45.10 8.09
C LEU A 158 -8.17 46.23 9.10
N MET A 159 -7.23 46.47 9.99
CA MET A 159 -7.18 47.71 10.76
C MET A 159 -6.65 48.81 9.83
N GLY A 160 -7.56 49.49 9.15
CA GLY A 160 -7.29 50.68 8.33
C GLY A 160 -8.40 51.71 8.51
N LEU A 161 -8.07 52.79 9.22
CA LEU A 161 -8.90 53.94 9.62
C LEU A 161 -9.89 54.48 8.55
N GLY A 162 -11.14 54.78 8.96
CA GLY A 162 -12.02 55.69 8.21
C GLY A 162 -13.53 55.63 8.54
N LEU A 163 -13.94 56.30 9.63
CA LEU A 163 -15.24 56.98 9.87
C LEU A 163 -16.54 56.53 9.15
N ILE A 164 -17.57 56.31 10.00
CA ILE A 164 -19.04 56.47 9.82
C ILE A 164 -19.87 55.17 9.79
N GLY A 165 -20.71 55.00 10.82
CA GLY A 165 -22.12 54.66 10.60
C GLY A 165 -22.66 53.33 11.14
N MET A 166 -23.14 53.38 12.39
CA MET A 166 -24.41 52.82 12.87
C MET A 166 -24.65 51.29 12.88
N GLY A 167 -25.00 50.77 14.07
CA GLY A 167 -26.02 49.71 14.19
C GLY A 167 -25.72 48.61 15.21
N PHE A 168 -26.16 48.80 16.45
CA PHE A 168 -26.22 47.74 17.47
C PHE A 168 -27.19 46.62 17.08
N SER A 169 -26.84 45.36 17.40
CA SER A 169 -27.68 44.52 18.27
C SER A 169 -26.92 43.26 18.72
N ARG A 170 -26.62 43.22 20.03
CA ARG A 170 -26.41 41.96 20.76
C ARG A 170 -27.79 41.34 20.98
N ARG A 171 -28.00 40.08 20.58
CA ARG A 171 -29.01 39.22 21.21
C ARG A 171 -28.32 38.14 22.02
N VAL A 172 -28.36 38.34 23.34
CA VAL A 172 -28.28 37.28 24.34
C VAL A 172 -29.73 36.96 24.77
N GLY A 173 -30.06 35.67 24.88
CA GLY A 173 -31.30 35.14 25.46
C GLY A 173 -31.82 33.94 24.67
N ALA A 174 -31.46 32.71 25.02
CA ALA A 174 -32.02 31.85 26.08
C ALA A 174 -33.34 31.16 25.67
N ARG A 175 -33.29 29.83 25.52
CA ARG A 175 -33.86 28.83 26.45
C ARG A 175 -33.14 27.51 26.27
#